data_AF-A0AAW5EM37-F1
#
_entry.id   AF-A0AAW5EM37-F1
#
_cell.length_a   1.000
_cell.length_b   1.000
_cell.length_c   1.000
_cell.angle_alpha   90.00
_cell.angle_beta   90.00
_cell.angle_gamma   90.00
#
_symmetry.space_group_name_H-M   'P 1'
#
loop_
_entity.id
_entity.type
_entity.pdbx_description
1 polymer ?
#
loop_
_entity_poly.entity_id
_entity_poly.type
_entity_poly.pdbx_seq_one_letter_code
_entity_poly.pdbx_strand_id
1 'polypeptide(L)'
;MTGRLSVPDGLAVADVVGQRLFEAGCTLAALPAYGLKPGCVRVAWPEMLADVDLDWINAAPDDDLRPPRPDAGAVSRMDESLSWIGLIGDDRRNWRKVLCLRLIVHPISHRYRWTWRKIAQRLHTNHHTAKSWHELAVADIARKIVQPEIFTSQTSHFAA
;
A
#
# COMPACT_ATOMS: atom_id res chain seq x y z
N MET A 1 -15.44 11.18 -6.50
CA MET A 1 -16.39 10.08 -6.72
C MET A 1 -15.88 8.87 -5.96
N THR A 2 -16.51 8.52 -4.85
CA THR A 2 -16.13 7.34 -4.06
C THR A 2 -16.61 6.11 -4.83
N GLY A 3 -15.71 5.48 -5.58
CA GLY A 3 -16.00 4.22 -6.24
C GLY A 3 -16.39 3.19 -5.18
N ARG A 4 -17.58 2.60 -5.30
CA ARG A 4 -17.98 1.50 -4.42
C ARG A 4 -17.11 0.30 -4.79
N LEU A 5 -16.26 -0.15 -3.86
CA LEU A 5 -15.41 -1.32 -4.06
C LEU A 5 -16.30 -2.51 -4.48
N SER A 6 -16.09 -3.02 -5.69
CA SER A 6 -16.76 -4.23 -6.15
C SER A 6 -16.12 -5.44 -5.45
N VAL A 7 -16.90 -6.13 -4.62
CA VAL A 7 -16.48 -7.34 -3.92
C VAL A 7 -16.98 -8.54 -4.72
N PRO A 8 -16.10 -9.43 -5.21
CA PRO A 8 -16.54 -10.67 -5.85
C PRO A 8 -17.32 -11.56 -4.89
N ASP A 9 -18.28 -12.33 -5.40
CA ASP A 9 -19.10 -13.22 -4.58
C ASP A 9 -18.24 -14.20 -3.76
N GLY A 10 -18.52 -14.27 -2.46
CA GLY A 10 -17.85 -15.19 -1.51
C GLY A 10 -16.53 -14.69 -0.93
N LEU A 11 -16.01 -13.53 -1.31
CA LEU A 11 -14.79 -12.95 -0.72
C LEU A 11 -15.10 -11.97 0.41
N ALA A 12 -14.30 -12.00 1.48
CA ALA A 12 -14.35 -10.95 2.48
C ALA A 12 -13.75 -9.65 1.91
N VAL A 13 -14.32 -8.50 2.28
CA VAL A 13 -13.82 -7.18 1.85
C VAL A 13 -12.34 -7.00 2.20
N ALA A 14 -11.89 -7.56 3.33
CA ALA A 14 -10.49 -7.54 3.75
C ALA A 14 -9.57 -8.26 2.76
N ASP A 15 -10.00 -9.38 2.18
CA ASP A 15 -9.22 -10.10 1.17
C ASP A 15 -9.09 -9.28 -0.11
N VAL A 16 -10.18 -8.62 -0.53
CA VAL A 16 -10.17 -7.71 -1.69
C VAL A 16 -9.24 -6.52 -1.45
N VAL A 17 -9.28 -5.92 -0.27
CA VAL A 17 -8.37 -4.82 0.10
C VAL A 17 -6.91 -5.29 0.08
N GLY A 18 -6.62 -6.46 0.66
CA GLY A 18 -5.27 -7.02 0.64
C GLY A 18 -4.75 -7.27 -0.78
N GLN A 19 -5.60 -7.85 -1.64
CA GLN A 19 -5.28 -8.10 -3.04
C GLN A 19 -5.05 -6.81 -3.83
N ARG A 20 -5.90 -5.79 -3.63
CA ARG A 20 -5.77 -4.47 -4.26
C ARG A 20 -4.50 -3.74 -3.86
N LEU A 21 -4.13 -3.79 -2.58
CA LEU A 21 -2.87 -3.22 -2.09
C LEU A 21 -1.65 -3.95 -2.67
N PHE A 22 -1.74 -5.27 -2.84
CA PHE A 22 -0.69 -6.04 -3.51
C PHE A 22 -0.55 -5.67 -4.99
N GLU A 23 -1.66 -5.59 -5.73
CA GLU A 23 -1.70 -5.13 -7.13
C GLU A 23 -1.12 -3.71 -7.27
N ALA A 24 -1.44 -2.83 -6.34
CA ALA A 24 -0.89 -1.48 -6.28
C ALA A 24 0.64 -1.49 -6.10
N GLY A 25 1.17 -2.36 -5.23
CA GLY A 25 2.60 -2.55 -5.05
C GLY A 25 3.32 -3.02 -6.33
N CYS A 26 2.74 -4.00 -7.03
CA CYS A 26 3.27 -4.46 -8.33
C CYS A 26 3.22 -3.36 -9.39
N THR A 27 2.10 -2.62 -9.46
CA THR A 27 1.92 -1.52 -10.43
C THR A 27 2.92 -0.40 -10.18
N LEU A 28 3.09 -0.01 -8.92
CA LEU A 28 4.06 1.00 -8.50
C LEU A 28 5.48 0.60 -8.92
N ALA A 29 5.82 -0.68 -8.73
CA ALA A 29 7.13 -1.20 -9.09
C ALA A 29 7.39 -1.30 -10.60
N ALA A 30 6.33 -1.27 -11.42
CA ALA A 30 6.42 -1.27 -12.88
C ALA A 30 6.42 0.15 -13.49
N LEU A 31 6.27 1.20 -12.68
CA LEU A 31 6.36 2.58 -13.17
C LEU A 31 7.80 2.94 -13.58
N PRO A 32 7.99 3.68 -14.69
CA PRO A 32 9.31 4.15 -15.07
C PRO A 32 9.85 5.17 -14.05
N ALA A 33 11.03 4.88 -13.49
CA ALA A 33 11.63 5.48 -12.29
C ALA A 33 11.99 6.98 -12.32
N TYR A 34 11.57 7.76 -13.31
CA TYR A 34 11.93 9.18 -13.35
C TYR A 34 10.97 10.02 -12.51
N GLY A 35 11.38 10.33 -11.28
CA GLY A 35 10.88 11.46 -10.48
C GLY A 35 9.49 11.32 -9.85
N LEU A 36 8.70 10.31 -10.25
CA LEU A 36 7.39 10.03 -9.66
C LEU A 36 7.53 9.12 -8.45
N LYS A 37 8.12 9.65 -7.36
CA LYS A 37 7.59 9.27 -6.04
C LYS A 37 6.08 9.55 -6.12
N PRO A 38 5.19 8.71 -5.56
CA PRO A 38 3.78 9.08 -5.39
C PRO A 38 3.68 10.23 -4.38
N GLY A 39 4.13 11.41 -4.79
CA GLY A 39 4.08 12.68 -4.07
C GLY A 39 2.95 13.56 -4.60
N CYS A 40 2.36 13.23 -5.75
CA CYS A 40 1.18 13.91 -6.27
C CYS A 40 -0.10 13.51 -5.52
N VAL A 41 -0.13 12.33 -4.89
CA VAL A 41 -1.18 11.94 -3.94
C VAL A 41 -0.53 11.83 -2.58
N ARG A 42 -1.13 12.48 -1.57
CA ARG A 42 -0.72 12.57 -0.16
C ARG A 42 -0.72 11.22 0.57
N VAL A 43 -0.24 10.15 -0.06
CA VAL A 43 0.11 8.91 0.62
C VAL A 43 1.26 9.30 1.51
N ALA A 44 1.02 9.40 2.82
CA ALA A 44 2.05 9.66 3.80
C ALA A 44 2.97 8.43 3.85
N TRP A 45 3.82 8.27 2.81
CA TRP A 45 4.94 7.37 2.79
C TRP A 45 5.69 7.67 4.08
N PRO A 46 5.70 6.75 5.07
CA PRO A 46 6.33 7.04 6.34
C PRO A 46 7.76 7.47 6.07
N GLU A 47 8.23 8.52 6.74
CA GLU A 47 9.60 9.04 6.67
C GLU A 47 10.68 7.92 6.67
N MET A 48 10.38 6.80 7.33
CA MET A 48 11.15 5.55 7.33
C MET A 48 11.47 4.95 5.94
N LEU A 49 10.72 5.32 4.90
CA LEU A 49 10.86 4.88 3.51
C LEU A 49 11.78 5.79 2.69
N ALA A 50 12.15 6.96 3.21
CA ALA A 50 13.13 7.85 2.55
C ALA A 50 14.52 7.18 2.47
N ASP A 51 14.85 6.33 3.44
CA ASP A 51 16.11 5.56 3.49
C ASP A 51 15.99 4.15 2.89
N VAL A 52 14.83 3.80 2.34
CA VAL A 52 14.66 2.46 1.76
C VAL A 52 15.25 2.46 0.37
N ASP A 53 16.18 1.53 0.16
CA ASP A 53 16.79 1.20 -1.12
C ASP A 53 15.69 0.76 -2.11
N LEU A 54 15.13 1.76 -2.80
CA LEU A 54 14.20 1.60 -3.90
C LEU A 54 14.93 1.20 -5.19
N ASP A 55 16.27 1.13 -5.20
CA ASP A 55 16.99 0.58 -6.34
C ASP A 55 16.56 -0.87 -6.52
N TRP A 56 16.14 -1.60 -5.48
CA TRP A 56 15.49 -2.91 -5.62
C TRP A 56 14.26 -2.93 -6.55
N ILE A 57 13.50 -1.83 -6.61
CA ILE A 57 12.36 -1.69 -7.53
C ILE A 57 12.87 -1.45 -8.97
N ASN A 58 14.00 -0.77 -9.09
CA ASN A 58 14.65 -0.41 -10.36
C ASN A 58 15.74 -1.41 -10.80
N ALA A 59 16.03 -2.44 -9.99
CA ALA A 59 17.19 -3.32 -10.10
C ALA A 59 17.02 -4.40 -11.18
N ALA A 60 16.09 -4.25 -12.11
CA ALA A 60 16.10 -5.01 -13.35
C ALA A 60 17.18 -4.39 -14.25
N PRO A 61 18.38 -5.00 -14.36
CA PRO A 61 19.54 -4.36 -15.00
C PRO A 61 19.50 -4.47 -16.52
N ASP A 62 18.66 -5.35 -17.07
CA ASP A 62 18.49 -5.61 -18.49
C ASP A 62 17.10 -5.14 -18.95
N ASP A 63 17.05 -4.40 -20.07
CA ASP A 63 15.80 -3.95 -20.71
C ASP A 63 14.84 -5.12 -21.01
N ASP A 64 15.38 -6.33 -21.24
CA ASP A 64 14.60 -7.56 -21.48
C ASP A 64 13.86 -8.09 -20.24
N LEU A 65 14.25 -7.65 -19.04
CA LEU A 65 13.63 -8.03 -17.76
C LEU A 65 12.79 -6.89 -17.17
N ARG A 66 12.51 -5.83 -17.93
CA ARG A 66 11.64 -4.77 -17.43
C ARG A 66 10.19 -5.27 -17.34
N PRO A 67 9.49 -5.07 -16.21
CA PRO A 67 8.07 -5.38 -16.16
C PRO A 67 7.30 -4.57 -17.21
N PRO A 68 6.22 -5.13 -17.77
CA PRO A 68 5.39 -4.42 -18.73
C PRO A 68 4.85 -3.14 -18.09
N ARG A 69 4.89 -2.04 -18.85
CA ARG A 69 4.38 -0.75 -18.39
C ARG A 69 2.89 -0.89 -18.05
N PRO A 70 2.44 -0.44 -16.87
CA PRO A 70 1.04 -0.54 -16.50
C PRO A 70 0.17 0.36 -17.38
N ASP A 71 -1.04 -0.12 -17.68
CA ASP A 71 -2.06 0.69 -18.35
C ASP A 71 -2.67 1.75 -17.42
N ALA A 72 -3.40 2.72 -18.00
CA ALA A 72 -4.01 3.81 -17.24
C ALA A 72 -5.04 3.33 -16.20
N GLY A 73 -5.71 2.21 -16.44
CA GLY A 73 -6.65 1.61 -15.51
C GLY A 73 -5.94 1.00 -14.29
N ALA A 74 -4.80 0.33 -14.49
CA ALA A 74 -3.95 -0.19 -13.42
C ALA A 74 -3.40 0.94 -12.55
N VAL A 75 -2.94 2.03 -13.16
CA VAL A 75 -2.49 3.24 -12.44
C VAL A 75 -3.64 3.85 -11.63
N SER A 76 -4.84 3.99 -12.23
CA SER A 76 -6.00 4.54 -11.52
C SER A 76 -6.41 3.70 -10.30
N ARG A 77 -6.38 2.36 -10.44
CA ARG A 77 -6.67 1.43 -9.33
C ARG A 77 -5.58 1.42 -8.26
N MET A 78 -4.32 1.60 -8.67
CA MET A 78 -3.20 1.78 -7.75
C MET A 78 -3.41 3.05 -6.92
N ASP A 79 -3.69 4.19 -7.54
CA ASP A 79 -3.91 5.47 -6.85
C ASP A 79 -5.08 5.37 -5.85
N GLU A 80 -6.19 4.75 -6.27
CA GLU A 80 -7.33 4.45 -5.39
C GLU A 80 -6.90 3.60 -4.19
N SER A 81 -6.21 2.49 -4.43
CA SER A 81 -5.81 1.56 -3.36
C SER A 81 -4.82 2.18 -2.37
N LEU A 82 -3.86 2.97 -2.88
CA LEU A 82 -2.89 3.66 -2.04
C LEU A 82 -3.54 4.78 -1.20
N SER A 83 -4.61 5.41 -1.70
CA SER A 83 -5.37 6.41 -0.93
C SER A 83 -5.97 5.85 0.36
N TRP A 84 -6.34 4.55 0.36
CA TRP A 84 -6.96 3.91 1.53
C TRP A 84 -6.03 3.80 2.74
N ILE A 85 -4.71 3.90 2.55
CA ILE A 85 -3.75 3.94 3.66
C ILE A 85 -4.03 5.12 4.58
N GLY A 86 -4.53 6.23 4.02
CA GLY A 86 -4.96 7.41 4.78
C GLY A 86 -6.18 7.17 5.67
N LEU A 87 -6.93 6.09 5.47
CA LEU A 87 -8.05 5.71 6.34
C LEU A 87 -7.55 5.18 7.69
N ILE A 88 -6.31 4.72 7.81
CA ILE A 88 -5.75 4.26 9.08
C ILE A 88 -5.57 5.47 10.01
N GLY A 89 -6.07 5.39 11.24
CA GLY A 89 -6.01 6.47 12.23
C GLY A 89 -4.59 6.89 12.62
N ASP A 90 -4.42 8.15 13.03
CA ASP A 90 -3.12 8.76 13.37
C ASP A 90 -2.40 8.10 14.55
N ASP A 91 -3.17 7.53 15.46
CA ASP A 91 -2.71 6.72 16.59
C ASP A 91 -2.03 5.41 16.16
N ARG A 92 -2.23 4.96 14.91
CA ARG A 92 -1.79 3.64 14.42
C ARG A 92 -0.61 3.72 13.47
N ARG A 93 0.39 4.54 13.81
CA ARG A 93 1.59 4.78 12.99
C ARG A 93 2.30 3.49 12.56
N ASN A 94 2.40 2.49 13.44
CA ASN A 94 3.06 1.22 13.12
C ASN A 94 2.30 0.37 12.10
N TRP A 95 0.97 0.44 12.08
CA TRP A 95 0.15 -0.26 11.08
C TRP A 95 0.43 0.30 9.68
N ARG A 96 0.45 1.62 9.53
CA ARG A 96 0.81 2.29 8.28
C ARG A 96 2.21 1.92 7.81
N LYS A 97 3.19 1.93 8.74
CA LYS A 97 4.58 1.53 8.44
C LYS A 97 4.68 0.12 7.88
N VAL A 98 4.05 -0.85 8.54
CA VAL A 98 4.07 -2.24 8.08
C VAL A 98 3.42 -2.36 6.71
N LEU A 99 2.26 -1.74 6.51
CA LEU A 99 1.54 -1.78 5.24
C LEU A 99 2.39 -1.19 4.11
N CYS A 100 2.99 -0.01 4.30
CA CYS A 100 3.83 0.61 3.27
C CYS A 100 5.11 -0.20 2.96
N LEU A 101 5.76 -0.79 3.98
CA LEU A 101 6.90 -1.68 3.75
C LEU A 101 6.50 -2.93 2.95
N ARG A 102 5.27 -3.43 3.15
CA ARG A 102 4.72 -4.58 2.42
C ARG A 102 4.32 -4.26 0.98
N LEU A 103 4.16 -2.98 0.60
CA LEU A 103 3.93 -2.58 -0.80
C LEU A 103 5.17 -2.74 -1.69
N ILE A 104 6.37 -2.85 -1.09
CA ILE A 104 7.61 -2.97 -1.85
C ILE A 104 7.77 -4.41 -2.33
N VAL A 105 7.25 -4.65 -3.53
CA VAL A 105 7.18 -5.94 -4.21
C VAL A 105 8.06 -5.90 -5.45
N HIS A 106 8.74 -7.01 -5.74
CA HIS A 106 9.44 -7.17 -7.00
C HIS A 106 8.43 -7.35 -8.15
N PRO A 107 8.49 -6.54 -9.22
CA PRO A 107 7.40 -6.47 -10.20
C PRO A 107 7.26 -7.73 -11.07
N ILE A 108 8.35 -8.48 -11.30
CA ILE A 108 8.32 -9.76 -12.04
C ILE A 108 8.04 -10.95 -11.12
N SER A 109 8.90 -11.15 -10.10
CA SER A 109 8.82 -12.35 -9.24
C SER A 109 7.73 -12.27 -8.17
N HIS A 110 7.07 -11.13 -8.01
CA HIS A 110 6.02 -10.88 -7.01
C HIS A 110 6.47 -11.12 -5.56
N ARG A 111 7.79 -11.21 -5.34
CA ARG A 111 8.36 -11.40 -4.01
C ARG A 111 8.41 -10.08 -3.27
N TYR A 112 8.00 -10.13 -2.01
CA TYR A 112 8.13 -9.00 -1.11
C TYR A 112 9.59 -8.76 -0.72
N ARG A 113 10.08 -7.53 -0.88
CA ARG A 113 11.42 -7.15 -0.42
C ARG A 113 11.55 -7.22 1.10
N TRP A 114 10.47 -6.83 1.77
CA TRP A 114 10.34 -6.81 3.23
C TRP A 114 9.61 -8.05 3.72
N THR A 115 10.39 -9.04 4.13
CA THR A 115 9.88 -10.19 4.88
C THR A 115 9.45 -9.76 6.28
N TRP A 116 8.57 -10.52 6.93
CA TRP A 116 8.11 -10.20 8.28
C TRP A 116 9.25 -10.03 9.29
N ARG A 117 10.32 -10.82 9.16
CA ARG A 117 11.52 -10.70 10.01
C ARG A 117 12.26 -9.38 9.77
N LYS A 118 12.44 -8.96 8.51
CA LYS A 118 13.07 -7.67 8.17
C LYS A 118 12.25 -6.48 8.70
N ILE A 119 10.93 -6.56 8.58
CA ILE A 119 10.02 -5.54 9.12
C ILE A 119 10.13 -5.48 10.64
N ALA A 120 10.08 -6.64 11.30
CA ALA A 120 10.20 -6.75 12.74
C ALA A 120 11.50 -6.14 13.27
N GLN A 121 12.62 -6.46 12.63
CA GLN A 121 13.92 -5.88 12.95
C GLN A 121 13.92 -4.35 12.76
N ARG A 122 13.38 -3.85 11.63
CA ARG A 122 13.31 -2.41 11.33
C ARG A 122 12.42 -1.63 12.32
N LEU A 123 11.38 -2.27 12.84
CA LEU A 123 10.43 -1.69 13.78
C LEU A 123 10.71 -2.04 15.25
N HIS A 124 11.83 -2.73 15.53
CA HIS A 124 12.20 -3.19 16.87
C HIS A 124 11.07 -3.97 17.56
N THR A 125 10.48 -4.94 16.86
CA THR A 125 9.36 -5.75 17.34
C THR A 125 9.51 -7.23 16.96
N ASN A 126 8.51 -8.06 17.27
CA ASN A 126 8.44 -9.46 16.84
C ASN A 126 7.76 -9.58 15.45
N HIS A 127 8.21 -10.52 14.62
CA HIS A 127 7.61 -10.80 13.32
C HIS A 127 6.14 -11.25 13.37
N HIS A 128 5.70 -11.91 14.45
CA HIS A 128 4.28 -12.19 14.66
C HIS A 128 3.49 -10.90 14.88
N THR A 129 4.00 -9.98 15.72
CA THR A 129 3.39 -8.67 15.95
C THR A 129 3.33 -7.83 14.68
N ALA A 130 4.40 -7.81 13.88
CA ALA A 130 4.41 -7.12 12.59
C ALA A 130 3.35 -7.70 11.63
N LYS A 131 3.23 -9.03 11.56
CA LYS A 131 2.19 -9.69 10.77
C LYS A 131 0.78 -9.32 11.27
N SER A 132 0.53 -9.37 12.58
CA SER A 132 -0.76 -8.99 13.16
C SER A 132 -1.11 -7.52 12.90
N TRP A 133 -0.13 -6.60 12.99
CA TRP A 133 -0.37 -5.20 12.63
C TRP A 133 -0.79 -5.02 11.17
N HIS A 134 -0.22 -5.81 10.25
CA HIS A 134 -0.65 -5.80 8.84
C HIS A 134 -2.09 -6.28 8.68
N GLU A 135 -2.43 -7.43 9.26
CA GLU A 135 -3.78 -8.01 9.19
C GLU A 135 -4.83 -7.06 9.78
N LEU A 136 -4.53 -6.46 10.94
CA LEU A 136 -5.39 -5.46 11.57
C LEU A 136 -5.54 -4.19 10.74
N ALA A 137 -4.48 -3.74 10.07
CA ALA A 137 -4.53 -2.57 9.18
C ALA A 137 -5.47 -2.81 7.99
N VAL A 138 -5.35 -3.96 7.33
CA VAL A 138 -6.20 -4.36 6.21
C VAL A 138 -7.66 -4.47 6.66
N ALA A 139 -7.92 -5.11 7.80
CA ALA A 139 -9.25 -5.23 8.37
C ALA A 139 -9.87 -3.86 8.74
N ASP A 140 -9.06 -2.91 9.23
CA ASP A 140 -9.52 -1.56 9.56
C ASP A 140 -9.91 -0.76 8.31
N ILE A 141 -9.09 -0.85 7.26
CA ILE A 141 -9.41 -0.24 5.95
C ILE A 141 -10.70 -0.85 5.41
N ALA A 142 -10.81 -2.18 5.38
CA ALA A 142 -12.00 -2.87 4.89
C ALA A 142 -13.27 -2.42 5.63
N ARG A 143 -13.22 -2.33 6.97
CA ARG A 143 -14.34 -1.86 7.78
C ARG A 143 -14.77 -0.44 7.37
N LYS A 144 -13.81 0.46 7.17
CA LYS A 144 -14.06 1.86 6.80
C LYS A 144 -14.58 2.03 5.38
N ILE A 145 -14.19 1.16 4.45
CA ILE A 145 -14.73 1.14 3.09
C ILE A 145 -16.19 0.70 3.09
N VAL A 146 -16.57 -0.30 3.90
CA VAL A 146 -17.96 -0.78 4.00
C VAL A 146 -18.86 0.22 4.73
N GLN A 147 -18.33 0.95 5.71
CA GLN A 147 -19.09 1.87 6.56
C GLN A 147 -18.59 3.32 6.38
N PRO A 148 -18.81 3.95 5.21
CA PRO A 148 -18.28 5.29 4.93
C PRO A 148 -18.90 6.39 5.79
N GLU A 149 -20.12 6.19 6.33
CA GLU A 149 -20.85 7.16 7.16
C GLU A 149 -20.08 7.55 8.44
N ILE A 150 -19.20 6.67 8.94
CA ILE A 150 -18.36 6.92 10.12
C ILE A 150 -17.27 7.96 9.82
N PHE A 151 -16.90 8.13 8.55
CA PHE A 151 -15.76 8.95 8.12
C PHE A 151 -16.11 10.44 7.98
N THR A 152 -17.35 10.78 7.62
CA THR A 152 -17.80 12.16 7.41
C THR A 152 -17.62 13.03 8.67
N SER A 153 -17.67 12.42 9.86
CA SER A 153 -17.49 13.10 11.15
C SER A 153 -16.03 13.42 11.51
N GLN A 154 -15.03 12.86 10.80
CA GLN A 154 -13.60 13.12 11.06
C GLN A 154 -12.93 14.04 10.03
N THR A 155 -13.59 14.36 8.90
CA THR A 155 -12.98 15.15 7.81
C THR A 155 -13.07 16.68 8.01
N SER A 156 -13.58 17.19 9.14
CA SER A 156 -13.71 18.64 9.37
C SER A 156 -12.39 19.40 9.60
N HIS A 157 -11.21 18.80 9.36
CA HIS A 157 -9.93 19.46 9.63
C HIS A 157 -9.05 19.78 8.39
N PHE A 158 -9.54 19.55 7.17
CA PHE A 158 -8.84 19.93 5.92
C PHE A 158 -9.59 21.02 5.13
N ALA A 159 -9.92 22.13 5.80
CA ALA A 159 -10.29 23.38 5.15
C ALA A 159 -9.58 24.55 5.86
N ALA A 160 -8.39 24.90 5.36
CA ALA A 160 -7.76 26.22 5.45
C ALA A 160 -6.62 26.26 4.42
#